data_AF-A0A7D5GDN9-F1
#
_entry.id   AF-A0A7D5GDN9-F1
#
_cell.length_a   1.000
_cell.length_b   1.000
_cell.length_c   1.000
_cell.angle_alpha   90.00
_cell.angle_beta   90.00
_cell.angle_gamma   90.00
#
_symmetry.space_group_name_H-M   'P 1'
#
loop_
_entity.id
_entity.type
_entity.pdbx_description
1 polymer ?
#
loop_
_entity_poly.entity_id
_entity_poly.type
_entity_poly.pdbx_seq_one_letter_code
_entity_poly.pdbx_strand_id
1 'polypeptide(L)' 'MQQLISRSTGRDLLRCRRCGTEFPEGRATTDGWHYSCPKDGCEATGIGDGLKRLD' A
#
# COMPACT_ATOMS: atom_id res chain seq x y z
N MET A 1 23.40 -14.67 10.47
CA MET A 1 23.13 -14.69 9.02
C MET A 1 21.85 -13.91 8.77
N GLN A 2 21.97 -12.70 8.23
CA GLN A 2 20.86 -11.77 7.97
C GLN A 2 20.15 -12.15 6.67
N GLN A 3 18.90 -12.61 6.77
CA GLN A 3 17.95 -12.55 5.65
C GLN A 3 16.57 -12.13 6.18
N LEU A 4 16.50 -10.85 6.55
CA LEU A 4 15.26 -10.06 6.59
C LEU A 4 14.78 -9.88 5.15
N ILE A 5 14.16 -10.90 4.57
CA ILE A 5 13.37 -10.71 3.35
C ILE A 5 11.91 -10.79 3.75
N SER A 6 11.35 -9.62 4.08
CA SER A 6 9.91 -9.40 4.11
C SER A 6 9.38 -9.85 2.75
N ARG A 7 8.84 -11.07 2.67
CA ARG A 7 8.09 -11.54 1.51
C ARG A 7 6.76 -10.79 1.47
N SER A 8 6.81 -9.50 1.17
CA SER A 8 5.66 -8.75 0.69
C SER A 8 5.46 -9.10 -0.78
N THR A 9 5.19 -10.38 -1.07
CA THR A 9 4.57 -10.78 -2.33
C THR A 9 3.07 -10.48 -2.21
N GLY A 10 2.75 -9.18 -2.11
CA GLY A 10 1.43 -8.69 -2.44
C GLY A 10 1.31 -8.84 -3.94
N ARG A 11 0.53 -9.82 -4.39
CA ARG A 11 0.16 -9.94 -5.81
C ARG A 11 -0.67 -8.72 -6.24
N ASP A 12 -1.31 -8.09 -5.27
CA ASP A 12 -2.08 -6.86 -5.39
C ASP A 12 -1.19 -5.61 -5.21
N LEU A 13 -1.05 -4.83 -6.28
CA LEU A 13 -0.49 -3.48 -6.23
C LEU A 13 -1.63 -2.49 -5.96
N LEU A 14 -1.38 -1.52 -5.08
CA LEU A 14 -2.27 -0.39 -4.83
C LEU A 14 -1.66 0.90 -5.39
N ARG A 15 -2.51 1.71 -6.03
CA ARG A 15 -2.19 3.05 -6.50
C ARG A 15 -2.97 4.09 -5.72
N CYS A 16 -2.27 5.05 -5.13
CA CYS A 16 -2.91 6.19 -4.50
C CYS A 16 -3.52 7.13 -5.55
N ARG A 17 -4.78 7.52 -5.37
CA ARG A 17 -5.49 8.47 -6.25
C ARG A 17 -5.11 9.93 -5.99
N ARG A 18 -4.62 10.24 -4.79
CA ARG A 18 -4.18 11.60 -4.41
C ARG A 18 -2.79 11.93 -4.97
N CYS A 19 -1.79 11.12 -4.64
CA CYS A 19 -0.40 11.37 -5.02
C CYS A 19 0.06 10.56 -6.24
N GLY A 20 -0.72 9.57 -6.69
CA GLY A 20 -0.39 8.75 -7.85
C GLY A 20 0.65 7.65 -7.58
N THR A 21 1.15 7.49 -6.36
CA THR A 21 2.20 6.51 -6.04
C THR A 21 1.64 5.09 -6.06
N GLU A 22 2.43 4.15 -6.59
CA GLU A 22 2.12 2.71 -6.67
C GLU A 22 2.97 1.94 -5.66
N PHE A 23 2.34 1.07 -4.87
CA PHE A 23 2.98 0.30 -3.81
C PHE A 23 2.24 -1.01 -3.58
N PRO A 24 2.91 -2.07 -3.11
CA PRO A 24 2.24 -3.33 -2.79
C PRO A 24 1.24 -3.12 -1.66
N GLU A 25 0.15 -3.89 -1.67
CA GLU A 25 -0.89 -3.85 -0.65
C GLU A 25 -0.30 -3.96 0.78
N GLY A 26 0.70 -4.82 0.99
CA GLY A 26 1.38 -4.97 2.29
C GLY A 26 2.25 -3.79 2.74
N ARG A 27 2.47 -2.76 1.90
CA ARG A 27 3.06 -1.47 2.31
C ARG A 27 1.99 -0.45 2.68
N ALA A 28 0.77 -0.64 2.21
CA ALA A 28 -0.37 0.23 2.48
C ALA A 28 -0.99 -0.03 3.86
N THR A 29 -0.80 -1.24 4.36
CA THR A 29 -1.34 -1.70 5.63
C THR A 29 -0.28 -2.47 6.40
N THR A 30 -0.33 -2.36 7.73
CA THR A 30 0.54 -3.15 8.64
C THR A 30 -0.27 -4.22 9.38
N ASP A 31 -1.54 -3.92 9.64
CA ASP A 31 -2.52 -4.75 10.34
C ASP A 31 -3.47 -5.54 9.40
N GLY A 32 -3.49 -5.21 8.10
CA GLY A 32 -4.34 -5.87 7.10
C GLY A 32 -5.76 -5.30 6.99
N TRP A 33 -6.14 -4.36 7.86
CA TRP A 33 -7.47 -3.75 7.90
C TRP A 33 -7.45 -2.29 7.45
N HIS A 34 -6.51 -1.50 7.94
CA HIS A 34 -6.37 -0.10 7.55
C HIS A 34 -5.41 0.04 6.39
N TYR A 35 -5.94 0.52 5.26
CA TYR A 35 -5.16 0.85 4.08
C TYR A 35 -4.94 2.35 4.00
N SER A 36 -3.69 2.75 4.03
CA SER A 36 -3.24 4.14 3.98
C SER A 36 -2.09 4.28 3.01
N CYS A 37 -1.93 5.46 2.41
CA CYS A 37 -0.78 5.73 1.59
C CYS A 37 0.47 5.87 2.48
N PRO A 38 1.54 5.09 2.23
CA PRO A 38 2.78 5.21 3.01
C PRO A 38 3.61 6.46 2.66
N LYS A 39 3.07 7.35 1.82
CA LYS A 39 3.77 8.55 1.35
C LYS A 39 3.59 9.67 2.37
N ASP A 40 4.71 10.22 2.83
CA ASP A 40 4.72 11.38 3.70
C ASP A 40 4.02 12.58 3.03
N GLY A 41 3.10 13.23 3.74
CA GLY A 41 2.23 14.28 3.20
C GLY A 41 1.03 13.80 2.38
N CYS A 42 0.71 12.50 2.37
CA CYS A 42 -0.46 11.97 1.68
C CYS A 42 -1.41 11.23 2.64
N GLU A 43 -2.50 11.90 3.01
CA GLU A 43 -3.53 11.37 3.91
C GLU A 43 -4.57 10.48 3.19
N ALA A 44 -4.22 9.89 2.05
CA ALA A 44 -5.13 9.04 1.31
C ALA A 44 -5.31 7.70 2.04
N THR A 45 -6.55 7.35 2.36
CA THR A 45 -6.90 6.12 3.06
C THR A 45 -8.08 5.43 2.38
N GLY A 46 -8.25 4.14 2.68
CA GLY A 46 -9.34 3.33 2.15
C GLY A 46 -9.11 2.84 0.72
N ILE A 47 -9.32 1.54 0.50
CA ILE A 47 -9.38 0.97 -0.85
C ILE A 47 -10.72 1.35 -1.48
N GLY A 48 -10.68 1.90 -2.69
CA GLY A 48 -11.84 2.38 -3.43
C GLY A 48 -12.05 3.89 -3.36
N ASP A 49 -11.67 4.52 -2.23
CA ASP A 49 -11.81 5.95 -2.01
C ASP A 49 -10.50 6.70 -2.31
N GLY A 50 -9.48 6.51 -1.47
CA GLY A 50 -8.14 7.09 -1.66
C GLY A 50 -7.19 6.19 -2.46
N LEU A 51 -7.35 4.87 -2.40
CA LEU A 51 -6.45 3.89 -2.99
C LEU A 51 -7.18 3.04 -4.05
N LYS A 52 -6.52 2.73 -5.16
CA LYS A 52 -7.05 1.89 -6.25
C LYS A 52 -6.23 0.61 -6.35
N ARG A 53 -6.90 -0.55 -6.38
CA ARG A 53 -6.26 -1.84 -6.67
C ARG A 53 -5.93 -1.94 -8.15
N LEU A 54 -4.70 -2.35 -8.45
CA LEU A 54 -4.22 -2.69 -9.78
C LEU A 54 -4.14 -4.22 -9.82
N ASP A 55 -5.00 -4.80 -10.66
CA ASP A 55 -5.00 -6.23 -11.01
C ASP A 55 -3.94 -6.51 -12.08
#